data_AF-A0A2K3K870-F1
#
_entry.id   AF-A0A2K3K870-F1
#
_cell.length_a   1.000
_cell.length_b   1.000
_cell.length_c   1.000
_cell.angle_alpha   90.00
_cell.angle_beta   90.00
_cell.angle_gamma   90.00
#
_symmetry.space_group_name_H-M   'P 1'
#
loop_
_entity.id
_entity.type
_entity.pdbx_description
1 polymer ?
#
loop_
_entity_poly.entity_id
_entity_poly.type
_entity_poly.pdbx_seq_one_letter_code
_entity_poly.pdbx_strand_id
1 'polypeptide(L)'
;NEDDWHVLFGCDASIQARQAAGIEQFLEPFLVQASSAKHAIHAICSANDKQAAGIFATLAWVLWNNRNCEVWNDSHESGRTLGFKARHMWEDWLTVQQLQHDTEAANTQHDRRNNTQQQQALRWQKPAVGWYKCNVDA
;
A
#
# COMPACT_ATOMS: atom_id res chain seq x y z
N ASN A 1 -15.59 -17.51 15.73
CA ASN A 1 -15.80 -17.55 14.26
C ASN A 1 -15.07 -16.37 13.69
N GLU A 2 -14.23 -16.61 12.72
CA GLU A 2 -13.35 -15.59 12.18
C GLU A 2 -13.80 -15.25 10.76
N ASP A 3 -14.30 -14.04 10.61
CA ASP A 3 -14.68 -13.44 9.33
C ASP A 3 -13.83 -12.20 9.06
N ASP A 4 -14.00 -11.61 7.88
CA ASP A 4 -13.27 -10.43 7.42
C ASP A 4 -13.42 -9.25 8.39
N TRP A 5 -14.62 -9.06 8.95
CA TRP A 5 -14.86 -8.03 9.96
C TRP A 5 -14.09 -8.29 11.25
N HIS A 6 -14.11 -9.52 11.75
CA HIS A 6 -13.42 -9.89 12.99
C HIS A 6 -11.91 -9.68 12.86
N VAL A 7 -11.30 -10.11 11.76
CA VAL A 7 -9.85 -9.97 11.52
C VAL A 7 -9.43 -8.51 11.42
N LEU A 8 -10.18 -7.69 10.68
CA LEU A 8 -9.78 -6.31 10.38
C LEU A 8 -10.20 -5.32 11.45
N PHE A 9 -11.32 -5.54 12.12
CA PHE A 9 -11.99 -4.53 12.94
C PHE A 9 -12.37 -5.00 14.34
N GLY A 10 -12.81 -6.26 14.47
CA GLY A 10 -13.51 -6.73 15.66
C GLY A 10 -12.65 -7.38 16.75
N CYS A 11 -11.49 -7.94 16.43
CA CYS A 11 -10.67 -8.65 17.42
C CYS A 11 -9.77 -7.70 18.23
N ASP A 12 -9.38 -8.10 19.44
CA ASP A 12 -8.52 -7.31 20.33
C ASP A 12 -7.19 -6.93 19.67
N ALA A 13 -6.61 -7.85 18.89
CA ALA A 13 -5.38 -7.58 18.15
C ALA A 13 -5.57 -6.45 17.13
N SER A 14 -6.68 -6.46 16.38
CA SER A 14 -7.00 -5.42 15.40
C SER A 14 -7.24 -4.06 16.06
N ILE A 15 -7.95 -4.03 17.21
CA ILE A 15 -8.22 -2.81 17.97
C ILE A 15 -6.91 -2.21 18.48
N GLN A 16 -6.07 -3.03 19.13
CA GLN A 16 -4.76 -2.58 19.60
C GLN A 16 -3.86 -2.11 18.45
N ALA A 17 -3.93 -2.77 17.29
CA ALA A 17 -3.13 -2.40 16.13
C ALA A 17 -3.56 -1.05 15.54
N ARG A 18 -4.87 -0.77 15.43
CA ARG A 18 -5.37 0.54 14.99
C ARG A 18 -5.00 1.67 15.97
N GLN A 19 -5.08 1.40 17.27
CA GLN A 19 -4.66 2.35 18.31
C GLN A 19 -3.16 2.64 18.23
N ALA A 20 -2.32 1.60 18.12
CA ALA A 20 -0.87 1.74 18.03
C ALA A 20 -0.40 2.36 16.71
N ALA A 21 -1.11 2.13 15.60
CA ALA A 21 -0.87 2.81 14.33
C ALA A 21 -1.28 4.31 14.38
N GLY A 22 -2.08 4.70 15.37
CA GLY A 22 -2.55 6.07 15.56
C GLY A 22 -3.71 6.47 14.64
N ILE A 23 -4.52 5.51 14.19
CA ILE A 23 -5.63 5.74 13.26
C ILE A 23 -7.01 5.43 13.84
N GLU A 24 -7.10 4.96 15.08
CA GLU A 24 -8.38 4.52 15.69
C GLU A 24 -9.48 5.59 15.64
N GLN A 25 -9.19 6.80 16.16
CA GLN A 25 -10.16 7.91 16.20
C GLN A 25 -10.66 8.33 14.82
N PHE A 26 -9.81 8.11 13.81
CA PHE A 26 -10.11 8.44 12.45
C PHE A 26 -10.97 7.38 11.76
N LEU A 27 -10.77 6.11 12.11
CA LEU A 27 -11.54 5.00 11.54
C LEU A 27 -12.93 4.87 12.17
N GLU A 28 -13.07 5.26 13.45
CA GLU A 28 -14.31 5.11 14.23
C GLU A 28 -15.60 5.54 13.49
N PRO A 29 -15.68 6.72 12.85
CA PRO A 29 -16.91 7.15 12.16
C PRO A 29 -17.32 6.21 11.01
N PHE A 30 -16.34 5.64 10.31
CA PHE A 30 -16.59 4.71 9.21
C PHE A 30 -17.03 3.35 9.72
N LEU A 31 -16.44 2.88 10.83
CA LEU A 31 -16.77 1.58 11.42
C LEU A 31 -18.19 1.55 11.99
N VAL A 32 -18.65 2.65 12.59
CA VAL A 32 -20.03 2.75 13.11
C VAL A 32 -21.08 2.70 11.99
N GLN A 33 -20.76 3.24 10.81
CA GLN A 33 -21.70 3.32 9.67
C GLN A 33 -21.62 2.11 8.72
N ALA A 34 -20.53 1.35 8.78
CA ALA A 34 -20.30 0.25 7.87
C ALA A 34 -21.18 -0.96 8.19
N SER A 35 -21.80 -1.51 7.15
CA SER A 35 -22.61 -2.74 7.20
C SER A 35 -21.82 -4.01 6.91
N SER A 36 -20.57 -3.88 6.47
CA SER A 36 -19.66 -4.99 6.15
C SER A 36 -18.21 -4.49 6.11
N ALA A 37 -17.24 -5.42 6.16
CA ALA A 37 -15.82 -5.06 6.04
C ALA A 37 -15.52 -4.42 4.69
N LYS A 38 -16.10 -4.94 3.60
CA LYS A 38 -16.01 -4.33 2.27
C LYS A 38 -16.48 -2.87 2.26
N HIS A 39 -17.63 -2.58 2.89
CA HIS A 39 -18.15 -1.23 2.97
C HIS A 39 -17.21 -0.33 3.78
N ALA A 40 -16.72 -0.80 4.94
CA ALA A 40 -15.74 -0.06 5.75
C ALA A 40 -14.47 0.26 4.95
N ILE A 41 -13.85 -0.74 4.32
CA ILE A 41 -12.63 -0.58 3.51
C ILE A 41 -12.84 0.46 2.42
N HIS A 42 -13.96 0.38 1.68
CA HIS A 42 -14.25 1.33 0.63
C HIS A 42 -14.45 2.75 1.17
N ALA A 43 -15.20 2.92 2.26
CA ALA A 43 -15.44 4.23 2.87
C ALA A 43 -14.13 4.87 3.37
N ILE A 44 -13.30 4.08 4.06
CA ILE A 44 -11.98 4.49 4.54
C ILE A 44 -11.10 4.88 3.34
N CYS A 45 -10.96 4.05 2.32
CA CYS A 45 -10.06 4.39 1.20
C CYS A 45 -10.57 5.56 0.34
N SER A 46 -11.89 5.85 0.34
CA SER A 46 -12.47 6.90 -0.51
C SER A 46 -12.55 8.27 0.15
N ALA A 47 -12.71 8.33 1.48
CA ALA A 47 -12.89 9.59 2.21
C ALA A 47 -11.56 10.21 2.66
N ASN A 48 -10.48 9.43 2.62
CA ASN A 48 -9.28 9.72 3.39
C ASN A 48 -8.15 10.26 2.52
N ASP A 49 -7.29 11.07 3.14
CA ASP A 49 -6.05 11.47 2.51
C ASP A 49 -5.13 10.25 2.28
N LYS A 50 -4.12 10.46 1.44
CA LYS A 50 -3.16 9.42 1.08
C LYS A 50 -2.44 8.84 2.31
N GLN A 51 -2.24 9.64 3.36
CA GLN A 51 -1.55 9.20 4.57
C GLN A 51 -2.41 8.20 5.34
N ALA A 52 -3.64 8.56 5.68
CA ALA A 52 -4.48 7.72 6.50
C ALA A 52 -4.98 6.48 5.75
N ALA A 53 -5.28 6.61 4.45
CA ALA A 53 -5.57 5.46 3.59
C ALA A 53 -4.34 4.53 3.46
N GLY A 54 -3.14 5.09 3.37
CA GLY A 54 -1.88 4.35 3.31
C GLY A 54 -1.59 3.54 4.57
N ILE A 55 -1.68 4.17 5.75
CA ILE A 55 -1.50 3.48 7.04
C ILE A 55 -2.58 2.41 7.23
N PHE A 56 -3.82 2.68 6.82
CA PHE A 56 -4.87 1.67 6.88
C PHE A 56 -4.57 0.47 5.96
N ALA A 57 -4.10 0.71 4.73
CA ALA A 57 -3.75 -0.35 3.80
C ALA A 57 -2.61 -1.23 4.32
N THR A 58 -1.55 -0.64 4.88
CA THR A 58 -0.46 -1.41 5.49
C THR A 58 -0.92 -2.15 6.74
N LEU A 59 -1.86 -1.58 7.52
CA LEU A 59 -2.44 -2.25 8.66
C LEU A 59 -3.26 -3.48 8.26
N ALA A 60 -4.14 -3.35 7.27
CA ALA A 60 -4.92 -4.47 6.74
C ALA A 60 -4.01 -5.60 6.24
N TRP A 61 -2.92 -5.24 5.54
CA TRP A 61 -1.90 -6.20 5.11
C TRP A 61 -1.22 -6.92 6.28
N VAL A 62 -0.78 -6.17 7.30
CA VAL A 62 -0.08 -6.74 8.46
C VAL A 62 -1.00 -7.64 9.29
N LEU A 63 -2.26 -7.28 9.47
CA LEU A 63 -3.26 -8.12 10.15
C LEU A 63 -3.52 -9.42 9.38
N TRP A 64 -3.71 -9.33 8.07
CA TRP A 64 -3.85 -10.50 7.21
C TRP A 64 -2.60 -11.41 7.25
N ASN A 65 -1.41 -10.81 7.18
CA ASN A 65 -0.16 -11.56 7.28
C ASN A 65 -0.01 -12.26 8.64
N ASN A 66 -0.33 -11.56 9.73
CA ASN A 66 -0.29 -12.15 11.07
C ASN A 66 -1.24 -13.33 11.19
N ARG A 67 -2.45 -13.21 10.62
CA ARG A 67 -3.41 -14.30 10.61
C ARG A 67 -2.88 -15.52 9.84
N ASN A 68 -2.25 -15.30 8.69
CA ASN A 68 -1.60 -16.37 7.96
C ASN A 68 -0.46 -17.01 8.75
N CYS A 69 0.36 -16.22 9.47
CA CYS A 69 1.41 -16.77 10.32
C CYS A 69 0.85 -17.69 11.40
N GLU A 70 -0.32 -17.38 11.96
CA GLU A 70 -0.98 -18.24 12.94
C GLU A 70 -1.44 -19.56 12.31
N VAL A 71 -2.04 -19.50 11.11
CA VAL A 71 -2.49 -20.70 10.38
C VAL A 71 -1.32 -21.60 9.97
N TRP A 72 -0.24 -21.03 9.44
CA TRP A 72 0.83 -21.78 8.79
C TRP A 72 2.01 -22.09 9.71
N ASN A 73 2.23 -21.27 10.74
CA ASN A 73 3.43 -21.33 11.58
C ASN A 73 3.13 -21.39 13.09
N ASP A 74 1.86 -21.48 13.50
CA ASP A 74 1.44 -21.46 14.92
C ASP A 74 2.06 -20.28 15.70
N SER A 75 2.22 -19.14 15.02
CA SER A 75 2.85 -17.94 15.60
C SER A 75 2.09 -16.69 15.23
N HIS A 76 2.01 -15.75 16.17
CA HIS A 76 1.38 -14.46 15.97
C HIS A 76 2.11 -13.38 16.78
N GLU A 77 2.04 -12.14 16.31
CA GLU A 77 2.53 -10.96 17.01
C GLU A 77 1.39 -10.27 17.78
N SER A 78 1.74 -9.51 18.82
CA SER A 78 0.75 -8.71 19.55
C SER A 78 0.16 -7.61 18.67
N GLY A 79 -1.12 -7.27 18.88
CA GLY A 79 -1.78 -6.19 18.13
C GLY A 79 -1.01 -4.87 18.16
N ARG A 80 -0.46 -4.50 19.32
CA ARG A 80 0.38 -3.30 19.45
C ARG A 80 1.61 -3.33 18.55
N THR A 81 2.31 -4.48 18.47
CA THR A 81 3.45 -4.67 17.56
C THR A 81 3.03 -4.52 16.10
N LEU A 82 1.90 -5.13 15.74
CA LEU A 82 1.34 -5.05 14.38
C LEU A 82 1.01 -3.61 13.98
N GLY A 83 0.46 -2.82 14.90
CA GLY A 83 0.17 -1.40 14.64
C GLY A 83 1.41 -0.56 14.37
N PHE A 84 2.47 -0.71 15.18
CA PHE A 84 3.74 -0.04 14.91
C PHE A 84 4.36 -0.50 13.59
N LYS A 85 4.34 -1.80 13.30
CA LYS A 85 4.85 -2.37 12.05
C LYS A 85 4.14 -1.78 10.84
N ALA A 86 2.81 -1.71 10.86
CA ALA A 86 2.02 -1.12 9.80
C ALA A 86 2.37 0.36 9.54
N ARG A 87 2.54 1.13 10.61
CA ARG A 87 2.92 2.54 10.52
C ARG A 87 4.32 2.73 9.93
N HIS A 88 5.32 2.01 10.43
CA HIS A 88 6.68 2.08 9.91
C HIS A 88 6.73 1.64 8.44
N MET A 89 6.02 0.57 8.06
CA MET A 89 5.95 0.14 6.66
C MET A 89 5.42 1.24 5.72
N TRP A 90 4.43 2.02 6.18
CA TRP A 90 3.92 3.15 5.42
C TRP A 90 4.94 4.30 5.35
N GLU A 91 5.58 4.63 6.47
CA GLU A 91 6.60 5.69 6.55
C GLU A 91 7.83 5.37 5.67
N ASP A 92 8.29 4.11 5.67
CA ASP A 92 9.37 3.63 4.81
C ASP A 92 8.98 3.73 3.34
N TRP A 93 7.77 3.27 2.98
CA TRP A 93 7.27 3.37 1.62
C TRP A 93 7.21 4.83 1.15
N LEU A 94 6.69 5.72 1.98
CA LEU A 94 6.60 7.15 1.66
C LEU A 94 7.98 7.78 1.46
N THR A 95 8.95 7.41 2.29
CA THR A 95 10.34 7.86 2.19
C THR A 95 10.96 7.41 0.86
N VAL A 96 10.80 6.14 0.49
CA VAL A 96 11.30 5.61 -0.80
C VAL A 96 10.63 6.30 -1.99
N GLN A 97 9.33 6.55 -1.93
CA GLN A 97 8.61 7.25 -3.00
C GLN A 97 9.12 8.67 -3.21
N GLN A 98 9.43 9.40 -2.13
CA GLN A 98 10.00 10.75 -2.23
C GLN A 98 11.39 10.72 -2.89
N LEU A 99 12.26 9.79 -2.49
CA LEU A 99 13.59 9.63 -3.09
C LEU A 99 13.54 9.30 -4.58
N GLN A 100 12.56 8.48 -5.00
CA GLN A 100 12.34 8.16 -6.41
C GLN A 100 11.91 9.40 -7.20
N HIS A 101 10.94 10.17 -6.69
CA HIS A 101 10.52 11.41 -7.33
C HIS A 101 11.63 12.47 -7.41
N ASP A 102 12.46 12.61 -6.38
CA ASP A 102 13.59 13.54 -6.39
C ASP A 102 14.64 13.12 -7.43
N THR A 103 14.89 11.81 -7.54
CA THR A 103 15.81 11.24 -8.55
C THR A 103 15.28 11.44 -9.96
N GLU A 104 13.99 11.17 -10.19
CA GLU A 104 13.31 11.43 -11.47
C GLU A 104 13.36 12.91 -11.85
N ALA A 105 13.09 13.82 -10.91
CA ALA A 105 13.15 15.25 -11.14
C ALA A 105 14.57 15.71 -11.52
N ALA A 106 15.59 15.20 -10.83
CA ALA A 106 17.00 15.47 -11.14
C ALA A 106 17.39 14.94 -12.53
N ASN A 107 16.97 13.72 -12.88
CA ASN A 107 17.22 13.13 -14.19
C ASN A 107 16.50 13.89 -15.30
N THR A 108 15.24 14.31 -15.09
CA THR A 108 14.50 15.12 -16.07
C THR A 108 15.15 16.49 -16.29
N GLN A 109 15.76 17.07 -15.25
CA GLN A 109 16.51 18.33 -15.37
C GLN A 109 17.87 18.13 -16.08
N HIS A 110 18.55 17.00 -15.85
CA HIS A 110 19.76 16.61 -16.58
C HIS A 110 19.45 16.33 -18.06
N ASP A 111 18.38 15.60 -18.35
CA ASP A 111 17.89 15.36 -19.70
C ASP A 111 17.52 16.66 -20.39
N ARG A 112 16.84 17.62 -19.75
CA ARG A 112 16.58 18.93 -20.37
C ARG A 112 17.86 19.70 -20.75
N ARG A 113 18.97 19.53 -20.03
CA ARG A 113 20.28 20.12 -20.40
C ARG A 113 20.94 19.36 -21.56
N ASN A 114 20.82 18.03 -21.61
CA ASN A 114 21.41 17.22 -22.68
C ASN A 114 20.54 17.17 -23.96
N ASN A 115 19.23 17.38 -23.85
CA ASN A 115 18.27 17.28 -24.95
C ASN A 115 18.26 18.50 -25.88
N THR A 116 19.00 19.57 -25.54
CA THR A 116 19.39 20.60 -26.52
C THR A 116 20.36 20.07 -27.58
N GLN A 117 20.96 18.89 -27.40
CA GLN A 117 21.93 18.33 -28.36
C GLN A 117 21.51 17.01 -29.04
N GLN A 118 20.53 16.24 -28.55
CA GLN A 118 20.28 14.88 -29.10
C GLN A 118 18.81 14.43 -29.11
N GLN A 119 17.87 15.28 -29.53
CA GLN A 119 16.48 14.85 -29.75
C GLN A 119 16.30 14.19 -31.12
N GLN A 120 16.95 13.04 -31.36
CA GLN A 120 16.45 12.07 -32.34
C GLN A 120 15.46 11.17 -31.62
N ALA A 121 14.17 11.50 -31.74
CA ALA A 121 13.09 10.72 -31.20
C ALA A 121 13.18 9.26 -31.68
N LEU A 122 13.43 8.32 -30.75
CA LEU A 122 13.26 6.89 -30.98
C LEU A 122 11.76 6.60 -31.15
N ARG A 123 11.25 6.90 -32.35
CA ARG A 123 9.90 6.57 -32.76
C ARG A 123 9.81 5.06 -32.93
N TRP A 124 8.91 4.42 -32.19
CA TRP A 124 8.61 3.01 -32.36
C TRP A 124 8.31 2.70 -33.84
N GLN A 125 8.99 1.70 -34.40
CA GLN A 125 8.71 1.19 -35.74
C GLN A 125 8.23 -0.26 -35.65
N LYS A 126 7.24 -0.56 -36.49
CA LYS A 126 6.68 -1.91 -36.60
C LYS A 126 7.78 -2.87 -37.09
N PRO A 127 7.99 -4.03 -36.42
CA PRO A 127 8.94 -5.03 -36.88
C PRO A 127 8.63 -5.54 -38.29
N ALA A 128 9.67 -6.01 -38.99
CA ALA A 128 9.52 -6.65 -40.28
C ALA A 128 8.64 -7.90 -40.19
N VAL A 129 7.87 -8.17 -41.25
CA VAL A 129 6.98 -9.34 -41.34
C VAL A 129 7.79 -10.62 -41.11
N GLY A 130 7.42 -11.40 -40.08
CA GLY A 130 8.10 -12.63 -39.66
C GLY A 130 8.70 -12.60 -38.25
N TRP A 131 8.79 -11.42 -37.62
CA TRP A 131 9.30 -11.28 -36.25
C TRP A 131 8.16 -10.99 -35.26
N TYR A 132 7.92 -11.91 -34.32
CA TYR A 132 6.98 -11.73 -33.22
C TYR A 132 7.74 -11.40 -31.93
N LYS A 133 7.31 -10.35 -31.23
CA LYS A 133 7.80 -10.03 -29.89
C LYS A 133 6.95 -10.81 -28.88
N CYS A 134 7.50 -11.85 -28.27
CA CYS A 134 6.87 -12.47 -27.10
C CYS A 134 7.01 -11.52 -25.92
N ASN A 135 5.89 -11.06 -25.36
CA ASN A 135 5.91 -10.43 -24.05
C ASN A 135 6.03 -11.55 -23.00
N VAL A 136 7.01 -11.42 -22.13
CA VAL A 136 7.30 -12.40 -21.07
C VAL A 136 6.65 -11.90 -19.79
N ASP A 137 5.32 -11.90 -19.78
CA ASP A 137 4.54 -11.71 -18.57
C ASP A 137 3.67 -12.97 -18.43
N ALA A 138 4.20 -13.97 -17.73
CA ALA A 138 3.53 -15.22 -17.37
C ALA A 138 3.61 -15.43 -15.87
#